data_AF-A0A257A573-F1
#
_entry.id   AF-A0A257A573-F1
#
_cell.length_a   1.000
_cell.length_b   1.000
_cell.length_c   1.000
_cell.angle_alpha   90.00
_cell.angle_beta   90.00
_cell.angle_gamma   90.00
#
_symmetry.space_group_name_H-M   'P 1'
#
loop_
_entity.id
_entity.type
_entity.pdbx_description
1 polymer ?
#
loop_
_entity_poly.entity_id
_entity_poly.type
_entity_poly.pdbx_seq_one_letter_code
_entity_poly.pdbx_strand_id
1 'polypeptide(L)'
;FLNQNEENINSQVIDICIKVYTIGKEIMVAACDLAILEKTLKGDDFDFHVSKEFYDDIRGDEDLLKKHLEKATIANLVGKKCVKMV
;
A
#
# COMPACT_ATOMS: atom_id res chain seq x y z
N PHE A 1 5.10 -24.77 -34.90
CA PHE A 1 4.01 -23.88 -34.47
C PHE A 1 3.55 -24.34 -33.10
N LEU A 2 4.15 -23.81 -32.03
CA LEU A 2 3.83 -24.18 -30.66
C LEU A 2 2.93 -23.10 -30.05
N ASN A 3 1.75 -23.56 -29.65
CA ASN A 3 0.70 -22.99 -28.81
C ASN A 3 0.78 -21.50 -28.44
N GLN A 4 -0.18 -20.75 -28.98
CA GLN A 4 -0.83 -19.70 -28.22
C GLN A 4 -1.64 -20.38 -27.12
N ASN A 5 -1.15 -20.35 -25.87
CA ASN A 5 -1.89 -20.59 -24.63
C ASN A 5 -0.91 -20.49 -23.45
N GLU A 6 -0.51 -19.26 -23.12
CA GLU A 6 -0.33 -18.90 -21.70
C GLU A 6 -1.18 -17.66 -21.49
N GLU A 7 -2.23 -17.89 -20.70
CA GLU A 7 -3.34 -16.99 -20.47
C GLU A 7 -2.86 -15.63 -19.98
N ASN A 8 -3.40 -14.60 -20.61
CA ASN A 8 -3.28 -13.21 -20.22
C ASN A 8 -4.00 -13.00 -18.88
N ILE A 9 -3.37 -13.38 -17.78
CA ILE A 9 -3.82 -13.04 -16.42
C ILE A 9 -3.41 -11.59 -16.19
N ASN A 10 -4.10 -10.65 -16.82
CA ASN A 10 -4.10 -9.25 -16.40
C ASN A 10 -4.95 -9.12 -15.12
N SER A 11 -4.59 -9.89 -14.09
CA SER A 11 -5.09 -9.68 -12.76
C SER A 11 -4.20 -8.60 -12.17
N GLN A 12 -4.73 -7.38 -12.04
CA GLN A 12 -4.07 -6.36 -11.22
C GLN A 12 -3.78 -7.02 -9.87
N VAL A 13 -2.50 -7.17 -9.55
CA VAL A 13 -2.08 -7.80 -8.31
C VAL A 13 -2.43 -6.83 -7.19
N ILE A 14 -3.48 -7.16 -6.44
CA ILE A 14 -3.87 -6.39 -5.26
C ILE A 14 -2.93 -6.77 -4.13
N ASP A 15 -1.97 -5.90 -3.83
CA ASP A 15 -0.94 -6.15 -2.84
C ASP A 15 -0.57 -4.95 -1.97
N ILE A 16 -1.32 -3.84 -2.09
CA ILE A 16 -1.17 -2.63 -1.29
C ILE A 16 -2.53 -2.25 -0.68
N CYS A 17 -2.53 -1.94 0.61
CA CYS A 17 -3.62 -1.25 1.30
C CYS A 17 -3.32 0.25 1.36
N ILE A 18 -4.33 1.07 1.12
CA ILE A 18 -4.25 2.53 1.09
C ILE A 18 -5.40 3.08 1.90
N LYS A 19 -5.13 4.08 2.73
CA LYS A 19 -6.13 4.92 3.37
C LYS A 19 -5.73 6.38 3.29
N VAL A 20 -6.69 7.23 2.93
CA VAL A 20 -6.47 8.66 2.76
C VAL A 20 -7.17 9.42 3.88
N TYR A 21 -6.43 10.30 4.54
CA TYR A 21 -6.94 11.18 5.58
C TYR A 21 -6.80 12.63 5.14
N THR A 22 -7.86 13.40 5.33
CA THR A 22 -7.83 14.86 5.20
C THR A 22 -7.76 15.47 6.59
N ILE A 23 -6.64 16.11 6.92
CA ILE A 23 -6.39 16.68 8.24
C ILE A 23 -6.13 18.18 8.08
N GLY A 24 -7.15 19.00 8.33
CA GLY A 24 -7.08 20.43 8.03
C GLY A 24 -6.93 20.67 6.54
N LYS A 25 -5.77 21.21 6.12
CA LYS A 25 -5.41 21.44 4.71
C LYS A 25 -4.51 20.33 4.13
N GLU A 26 -4.11 19.39 4.96
CA GLU A 26 -3.15 18.33 4.61
C GLU A 26 -3.89 17.08 4.11
N ILE A 27 -3.25 16.38 3.16
CA ILE A 27 -3.69 15.08 2.65
C ILE A 27 -2.64 14.05 3.07
N MET A 28 -2.98 13.20 4.03
CA MET A 28 -2.11 12.10 4.45
C MET A 28 -2.53 10.80 3.75
N VAL A 29 -1.59 10.18 3.04
CA VAL A 29 -1.73 8.82 2.51
C VAL A 29 -1.03 7.86 3.45
N ALA A 30 -1.79 6.98 4.09
CA ALA A 30 -1.27 5.81 4.78
C ALA A 30 -1.33 4.61 3.84
N ALA A 31 -0.21 3.93 3.60
CA ALA A 31 -0.18 2.74 2.77
C ALA A 31 0.74 1.66 3.33
N CYS A 32 0.31 0.40 3.20
CA CYS A 32 1.15 -0.74 3.55
C CYS A 32 1.06 -1.90 2.56
N ASP A 33 2.15 -2.68 2.45
CA ASP A 33 2.11 -3.94 1.71
C ASP A 33 1.04 -4.86 2.36
N LEU A 34 0.08 -5.36 1.58
CA LEU A 34 -1.05 -6.18 2.06
C LEU A 34 -0.56 -7.41 2.86
N ALA A 35 0.59 -7.96 2.48
CA ALA A 35 1.20 -9.11 3.13
C ALA A 35 1.63 -8.87 4.58
N ILE A 36 1.69 -7.61 5.05
CA ILE A 36 2.05 -7.25 6.44
C ILE A 36 0.90 -6.60 7.21
N LEU A 37 -0.28 -6.45 6.62
CA LEU A 37 -1.47 -5.96 7.31
C LEU A 37 -1.81 -6.85 8.52
N GLU A 38 -2.21 -6.22 9.64
CA GLU A 38 -2.45 -6.83 10.97
C GLU A 38 -1.22 -7.49 11.61
N LYS A 39 -0.03 -7.38 11.01
CA LYS A 39 1.20 -7.88 11.64
C LYS A 39 1.80 -6.84 12.57
N THR A 40 2.50 -7.34 13.59
CA THR A 40 3.36 -6.52 14.44
C THR A 40 4.80 -6.68 13.98
N LEU A 41 5.40 -5.59 13.52
CA LEU A 41 6.82 -5.51 13.21
C LEU A 41 7.58 -5.28 14.52
N LYS A 42 8.53 -6.15 14.82
CA LYS A 42 9.37 -6.06 16.02
C LYS A 42 10.53 -5.12 15.76
N GLY A 43 10.67 -4.11 16.61
CA GLY A 43 11.83 -3.23 16.67
C GLY A 43 12.53 -3.34 18.03
N ASP A 44 13.69 -2.72 18.16
CA ASP A 44 14.46 -2.75 19.40
C ASP A 44 13.80 -1.88 20.50
N ASP A 45 13.27 -0.71 20.13
CA ASP A 45 12.70 0.26 21.07
C ASP A 45 11.18 0.14 21.20
N PHE A 46 10.49 -0.28 20.14
CA PHE A 46 9.05 -0.43 20.14
C PHE A 46 8.56 -1.45 19.10
N ASP A 47 7.39 -1.99 19.37
CA ASP A 47 6.62 -2.81 18.45
C ASP A 47 5.70 -1.94 17.62
N PHE A 48 5.66 -2.17 16.30
CA PHE A 48 4.79 -1.43 15.38
C PHE A 48 3.69 -2.34 14.83
N HIS A 49 2.44 -2.11 15.24
CA HIS A 49 1.29 -2.87 14.73
C HIS A 49 0.71 -2.19 13.48
N VAL A 50 0.74 -2.89 12.35
CA VAL A 50 0.19 -2.44 11.07
C VAL A 50 -1.33 -2.65 11.07
N SER A 51 -2.08 -1.80 11.76
CA SER A 51 -3.52 -1.98 11.95
C SER A 51 -4.34 -1.74 10.67
N LYS A 52 -5.38 -2.55 10.46
CA LYS A 52 -6.42 -2.32 9.45
C LYS A 52 -7.10 -0.98 9.62
N GLU A 53 -7.39 -0.59 10.86
CA GLU A 53 -8.05 0.68 11.15
C GLU A 53 -7.28 1.87 10.56
N PHE A 54 -5.94 1.82 10.58
CA PHE A 54 -5.11 2.91 10.07
C PHE A 54 -4.77 2.79 8.58
N TYR A 55 -4.59 1.58 8.04
CA TYR A 55 -4.05 1.39 6.69
C TYR A 55 -5.05 0.87 5.64
N ASP A 56 -6.19 0.28 6.03
CA ASP A 56 -7.04 -0.50 5.13
C ASP A 56 -8.38 0.20 4.85
N ASP A 57 -8.50 0.84 3.69
CA ASP A 57 -9.75 1.40 3.17
C ASP A 57 -9.90 1.04 1.67
N ILE A 58 -8.87 1.30 0.89
CA ILE A 58 -8.76 0.96 -0.52
C ILE A 58 -7.65 -0.07 -0.69
N ARG A 59 -7.86 -1.10 -1.52
CA ARG A 59 -6.82 -2.07 -1.88
C ARG A 59 -6.55 -2.03 -3.37
N GLY A 60 -5.27 -2.06 -3.75
CA GLY A 60 -4.87 -2.01 -5.15
C GLY A 60 -3.40 -2.33 -5.37
N ASP A 61 -2.88 -1.83 -6.48
CA ASP A 61 -1.51 -2.03 -6.97
C ASP A 61 -0.66 -0.75 -6.83
N GLU A 62 0.58 -0.82 -7.30
CA GLU A 62 1.55 0.29 -7.26
C GLU A 62 1.05 1.51 -8.05
N ASP A 63 0.34 1.31 -9.17
CA ASP A 63 -0.22 2.39 -9.99
C ASP A 63 -1.30 3.16 -9.23
N LEU A 64 -2.15 2.47 -8.47
CA LEU A 64 -3.14 3.11 -7.62
C LEU A 64 -2.46 3.91 -6.50
N LEU A 65 -1.47 3.32 -5.83
CA LEU A 65 -0.70 4.01 -4.79
C LEU A 65 -0.06 5.30 -5.33
N LYS A 66 0.59 5.22 -6.50
CA LYS A 66 1.22 6.38 -7.14
C LYS A 66 0.23 7.54 -7.37
N LYS A 67 -0.96 7.25 -7.88
CA LYS A 67 -2.02 8.26 -8.09
C LYS A 67 -2.47 8.95 -6.80
N HIS A 68 -2.46 8.23 -5.68
CA HIS A 68 -2.76 8.83 -4.38
C HIS A 68 -1.60 9.66 -3.85
N LEU A 69 -0.36 9.18 -4.01
CA LEU A 69 0.85 9.89 -3.58
C LEU A 69 1.06 11.21 -4.32
N GLU A 70 0.69 11.29 -5.61
CA GLU A 70 0.75 12.54 -6.40
C GLU A 70 -0.01 13.72 -5.77
N LYS A 71 -1.00 13.43 -4.91
CA LYS A 71 -1.84 14.44 -4.23
C LYS A 71 -1.53 14.55 -2.73
N ALA A 72 -0.66 13.68 -2.20
CA ALA A 72 -0.37 13.63 -0.79
C ALA A 72 0.55 14.79 -0.38
N THR A 73 0.29 15.36 0.80
CA THR A 73 1.24 16.25 1.47
C THR A 73 2.04 15.51 2.54
N ILE A 74 1.50 14.38 3.04
CA ILE A 74 2.14 13.49 4.03
C ILE A 74 1.97 12.05 3.55
N ALA A 75 3.03 11.24 3.63
CA ALA A 75 2.96 9.80 3.32
C ALA A 75 3.48 8.97 4.50
N ASN A 76 2.67 8.03 4.97
CA ASN A 76 3.08 7.00 5.92
C ASN A 76 3.09 5.66 5.19
N LEU A 77 4.29 5.15 4.88
CA LEU A 77 4.50 3.98 4.04
C LEU A 77 5.18 2.86 4.82
N VAL A 78 4.58 1.67 4.82
CA VAL A 78 5.12 0.49 5.52
C VAL A 78 5.19 -0.71 4.59
N GLY A 79 6.36 -1.33 4.48
CA GLY A 79 6.59 -2.45 3.57
C GLY A 79 7.43 -2.06 2.36
N LYS A 80 8.06 -3.07 1.75
CA LYS A 80 9.10 -2.85 0.75
C LYS A 80 8.55 -2.33 -0.57
N LYS A 81 7.32 -2.69 -0.94
CA LYS A 81 6.71 -2.21 -2.19
C LYS A 81 6.28 -0.76 -2.03
N CYS A 82 5.57 -0.45 -0.95
CA CYS A 82 5.14 0.92 -0.66
C CYS A 82 6.31 1.90 -0.57
N VAL A 83 7.38 1.55 0.16
CA VAL A 83 8.52 2.46 0.37
C VAL A 83 9.33 2.72 -0.92
N LYS A 84 9.34 1.78 -1.89
CA LYS A 84 10.05 1.98 -3.17
C LYS A 84 9.39 3.02 -4.08
N MET A 85 8.21 3.52 -3.74
CA MET A 85 7.47 4.50 -4.54
C MET A 85 7.91 5.94 -4.31
N VAL A 86 8.81 6.21 -3.36
CA VAL A 86 9.29 7.56 -2.99
C VAL A 86 10.81 7.67 -3.06
#